data_AF-A0A8J7UD39-F1
#
_entry.id   AF-A0A8J7UD39-F1
#
_cell.length_a   1.000
_cell.length_b   1.000
_cell.length_c   1.000
_cell.angle_alpha   90.00
_cell.angle_beta   90.00
_cell.angle_gamma   90.00
#
_symmetry.space_group_name_H-M   'P 1'
#
loop_
_entity.id
_entity.type
_entity.pdbx_description
1 polymer ?
#
loop_
_entity_poly.entity_id
_entity_poly.type
_entity_poly.pdbx_seq_one_letter_code
_entity_poly.pdbx_strand_id
1 'polypeptide(L)'
;MAQYYPLPILPDEYYTISGVCRQYDALIRNPRRDAAGDVPGYEGEYMVWTPTAGESADTSWGSFMSTDHEWIMERKSPDCANKKFVDESKHELSRRRITFWRESRHDRFYFIGVYQLHPELTLLTGVRIYRRISDMLPSLEIKSIQSH
;
A
#
# COMPACT_ATOMS: atom_id res chain seq x y z
N MET A 1 -10.38 14.48 -24.03
CA MET A 1 -10.83 13.17 -23.50
C MET A 1 -10.18 12.99 -22.15
N ALA A 2 -10.95 12.66 -21.11
CA ALA A 2 -10.37 12.36 -19.80
C ALA A 2 -9.59 11.03 -19.87
N GLN A 3 -8.44 10.97 -19.20
CA GLN A 3 -7.65 9.75 -19.05
C GLN A 3 -7.90 9.18 -17.64
N TYR A 4 -7.74 7.87 -17.48
CA TYR A 4 -8.01 7.18 -16.21
C TYR A 4 -6.89 6.23 -15.85
N TYR A 5 -6.62 6.12 -14.55
CA TYR A 5 -5.92 4.99 -13.96
C TYR A 5 -6.87 3.78 -13.82
N PRO A 6 -6.37 2.52 -13.74
CA PRO A 6 -4.96 2.15 -13.93
C PRO A 6 -4.52 2.30 -15.40
N LEU A 7 -3.30 2.76 -15.61
CA LEU A 7 -2.64 2.75 -16.91
C LEU A 7 -2.32 1.31 -17.33
N PRO A 8 -2.32 1.01 -18.65
CA PRO A 8 -1.79 -0.25 -19.15
C PRO A 8 -0.34 -0.45 -18.71
N ILE A 9 0.02 -1.63 -18.23
CA ILE A 9 1.42 -1.99 -17.95
C ILE A 9 1.83 -3.27 -18.67
N LEU A 10 3.13 -3.39 -18.92
CA LEU A 10 3.73 -4.57 -19.52
C LEU A 10 3.81 -5.72 -18.49
N PRO A 11 3.82 -6.99 -18.93
CA PRO A 11 3.91 -8.14 -18.02
C PRO A 11 5.11 -8.09 -17.05
N ASP A 12 6.26 -7.59 -17.48
CA ASP A 12 7.48 -7.53 -16.67
C ASP A 12 7.40 -6.50 -15.53
N GLU A 13 6.50 -5.52 -15.63
CA GLU A 13 6.33 -4.48 -14.62
C GLU A 13 5.72 -5.04 -13.31
N TYR A 14 5.07 -6.21 -13.36
CA TYR A 14 4.56 -6.89 -12.16
C TYR A 14 5.65 -7.48 -11.26
N TYR A 15 6.93 -7.45 -11.65
CA TYR A 15 8.05 -8.02 -10.87
C TYR A 15 8.80 -6.96 -10.06
N THR A 16 8.46 -5.68 -10.19
CA THR A 16 9.13 -4.59 -9.49
C THR A 16 8.12 -3.67 -8.81
N ILE A 17 8.51 -3.10 -7.66
CA ILE A 17 7.70 -2.10 -6.96
C ILE A 17 7.40 -0.91 -7.88
N SER A 18 8.43 -0.43 -8.58
CA SER A 18 8.29 0.69 -9.53
C SER A 18 7.29 0.38 -10.64
N GLY A 19 7.30 -0.84 -11.17
CA GLY A 19 6.42 -1.22 -12.27
C GLY A 19 4.95 -1.28 -11.89
N VAL A 20 4.61 -1.86 -10.73
CA VAL A 20 3.21 -1.85 -10.27
C VAL A 20 2.74 -0.44 -9.88
N CYS A 21 3.61 0.39 -9.31
CA CYS A 21 3.27 1.77 -8.97
C CYS A 21 2.99 2.63 -10.21
N ARG A 22 3.64 2.37 -11.36
CA ARG A 22 3.37 3.07 -12.63
C ARG A 22 1.94 2.94 -13.12
N GLN A 23 1.18 1.91 -12.72
CA GLN A 23 -0.24 1.82 -13.07
C GLN A 23 -1.04 3.04 -12.61
N TYR A 24 -0.61 3.70 -11.53
CA TYR A 24 -1.29 4.86 -10.98
C TYR A 24 -0.38 6.09 -10.95
N ASP A 25 0.71 6.07 -11.75
CA ASP A 25 1.82 7.05 -11.66
C ASP A 25 2.25 7.33 -10.21
N ALA A 26 2.18 6.31 -9.36
CA ALA A 26 2.32 6.48 -7.93
C ALA A 26 3.77 6.84 -7.57
N LEU A 27 3.94 7.97 -6.88
CA LEU A 27 5.26 8.55 -6.58
C LEU A 27 5.92 7.82 -5.40
N ILE A 28 6.93 6.99 -5.70
CA ILE A 28 7.76 6.34 -4.68
C ILE A 28 8.94 7.26 -4.34
N ARG A 29 9.01 7.76 -3.11
CA ARG A 29 10.06 8.71 -2.69
C ARG A 29 11.44 8.05 -2.61
N ASN A 30 11.50 6.80 -2.17
CA ASN A 30 12.73 6.01 -2.11
C ASN A 30 12.45 4.53 -2.45
N PRO A 31 12.61 4.11 -3.71
CA PRO A 31 12.32 2.74 -4.15
C PRO A 31 13.11 1.62 -3.45
N ARG A 32 14.20 1.95 -2.74
CA ARG A 32 14.98 0.97 -1.96
C ARG A 32 14.46 0.77 -0.54
N ARG A 33 13.56 1.63 -0.06
CA ARG A 33 13.06 1.63 1.34
C ARG A 33 11.54 1.69 1.43
N ASP A 34 10.90 2.33 0.48
CA ASP A 34 9.46 2.56 0.48
C ASP A 34 8.77 1.42 -0.27
N ALA A 35 7.84 0.76 0.42
CA ALA A 35 6.96 -0.24 -0.16
C ALA A 35 5.67 0.40 -0.68
N ALA A 36 5.69 1.69 -1.07
CA ALA A 36 4.49 2.45 -1.38
C ALA A 36 4.76 3.73 -2.15
N GLY A 37 3.75 4.20 -2.90
CA GLY A 37 3.74 5.51 -3.56
C GLY A 37 2.37 6.18 -3.53
N ASP A 38 2.33 7.51 -3.39
CA ASP A 38 1.09 8.29 -3.42
C ASP A 38 0.58 8.45 -4.86
N VAL A 39 -0.74 8.35 -5.07
CA VAL A 39 -1.35 8.54 -6.40
C VAL A 39 -1.50 10.04 -6.68
N PRO A 40 -0.94 10.57 -7.79
CA PRO A 40 -1.00 12.00 -8.11
C PRO A 40 -2.43 12.52 -8.24
N GLY A 41 -2.71 13.68 -7.63
CA GLY A 41 -4.03 14.29 -7.56
C GLY A 41 -4.99 13.66 -6.55
N TYR A 42 -4.58 12.57 -5.89
CA TYR A 42 -5.33 11.88 -4.83
C TYR A 42 -4.47 11.71 -3.57
N GLU A 43 -3.49 12.60 -3.38
CA GLU A 43 -2.59 12.58 -2.24
C GLU A 43 -3.40 12.70 -0.94
N GLY A 44 -3.30 11.69 -0.06
CA GLY A 44 -4.13 11.61 1.15
C GLY A 44 -5.32 10.67 1.04
N GLU A 45 -5.81 10.39 -0.17
CA GLU A 45 -6.93 9.49 -0.43
C GLU A 45 -6.49 8.12 -0.92
N TYR A 46 -5.54 8.06 -1.86
CA TYR A 46 -5.07 6.82 -2.47
C TYR A 46 -3.55 6.72 -2.47
N MET A 47 -3.07 5.51 -2.25
CA MET A 47 -1.68 5.11 -2.46
C MET A 47 -1.61 3.71 -3.04
N VAL A 48 -0.61 3.44 -3.86
CA VAL A 48 -0.22 2.07 -4.23
C VAL A 48 0.67 1.54 -3.14
N TRP A 49 0.36 0.35 -2.61
CA TRP A 49 1.10 -0.29 -1.53
C TRP A 49 1.55 -1.67 -1.98
N THR A 50 2.83 -2.00 -1.75
CA THR A 50 3.50 -3.21 -2.23
C THR A 50 4.10 -4.04 -1.09
N PRO A 51 3.29 -4.49 -0.12
CA PRO A 51 3.80 -5.27 1.01
C PRO A 51 4.40 -6.60 0.55
N THR A 52 5.45 -7.04 1.26
CA THR A 52 6.03 -8.38 1.08
C THR A 52 5.73 -9.22 2.31
N ALA A 53 5.32 -10.47 2.10
CA ALA A 53 5.01 -11.40 3.17
C ALA A 53 6.19 -11.66 4.10
N GLY A 54 5.91 -11.73 5.40
CA GLY A 54 6.88 -12.06 6.45
C GLY A 54 7.66 -10.86 6.96
N GLU A 55 8.64 -11.14 7.80
CA GLU A 55 9.57 -10.13 8.33
C GLU A 55 10.69 -9.88 7.31
N SER A 56 10.95 -8.62 6.98
CA SER A 56 12.14 -8.26 6.22
C SER A 56 13.26 -7.88 7.19
N ALA A 57 14.40 -8.54 7.04
CA ALA A 57 15.62 -8.22 7.80
C ALA A 57 16.07 -6.77 7.61
N ASP A 58 15.71 -6.14 6.49
CA ASP A 58 16.19 -4.81 6.09
C ASP A 58 15.26 -3.67 6.51
N THR A 59 13.97 -3.92 6.73
CA THR A 59 13.00 -2.83 6.92
C THR A 59 12.51 -2.65 8.34
N SER A 60 12.85 -3.54 9.29
CA SER A 60 12.29 -3.55 10.66
C SER A 60 10.76 -3.71 10.71
N TRP A 61 10.13 -4.06 9.58
CA TRP A 61 8.69 -4.26 9.42
C TRP A 61 8.40 -5.67 8.89
N GLY A 62 7.33 -6.27 9.41
CA GLY A 62 6.76 -7.50 8.89
C GLY A 62 5.31 -7.30 8.49
N SER A 63 4.93 -7.85 7.33
CA SER A 63 3.55 -7.86 6.83
C SER A 63 2.99 -9.28 6.84
N PHE A 64 1.78 -9.43 7.37
CA PHE A 64 1.11 -10.73 7.51
C PHE A 64 -0.33 -10.61 7.01
N MET A 65 -0.73 -11.52 6.12
CA MET A 65 -2.08 -11.55 5.55
C MET A 65 -2.87 -12.70 6.18
N SER A 66 -4.16 -12.50 6.43
CA SER A 66 -5.08 -13.55 6.88
C SER A 66 -5.31 -14.60 5.80
N THR A 67 -5.76 -15.80 6.18
CA THR A 67 -5.99 -16.92 5.24
C THR A 67 -7.11 -16.65 4.23
N ASP A 68 -8.09 -15.83 4.58
CA ASP A 68 -9.17 -15.36 3.69
C ASP A 68 -8.77 -14.11 2.88
N HIS A 69 -7.56 -13.61 3.11
CA HIS A 69 -7.02 -12.36 2.56
C HIS A 69 -7.82 -11.09 2.93
N GLU A 70 -8.78 -11.15 3.84
CA GLU A 70 -9.59 -10.00 4.23
C GLU A 70 -8.81 -8.98 5.07
N TRP A 71 -7.71 -9.41 5.70
CA TRP A 71 -6.95 -8.62 6.64
C TRP A 71 -5.46 -8.67 6.35
N ILE A 72 -4.80 -7.52 6.53
CA ILE A 72 -3.35 -7.42 6.53
C ILE A 72 -2.91 -6.72 7.82
N MET A 73 -1.90 -7.26 8.47
CA MET A 73 -1.27 -6.70 9.65
C MET A 73 0.16 -6.27 9.31
N GLU A 74 0.51 -5.03 9.63
CA GLU A 74 1.89 -4.53 9.65
C GLU A 74 2.36 -4.39 11.10
N ARG A 75 3.45 -5.07 11.42
CA ARG A 75 4.10 -5.02 12.74
C ARG A 75 5.53 -4.53 12.59
N LYS A 76 5.97 -3.64 13.49
CA LYS A 76 7.38 -3.27 13.64
C LYS A 76 8.09 -4.26 14.56
N SER A 77 9.40 -4.45 14.36
CA SER A 77 10.25 -5.24 15.27
C SER A 77 10.04 -4.82 16.74
N PRO A 78 10.07 -5.76 17.71
CA PRO A 78 9.78 -5.50 19.13
C PRO A 78 10.55 -4.33 19.75
N ASP A 79 11.75 -4.03 19.25
CA ASP A 79 12.63 -2.98 19.77
C ASP A 79 12.17 -1.53 19.46
N CYS A 80 11.02 -1.36 18.80
CA CYS A 80 10.51 -0.04 18.37
C CYS A 80 9.11 0.34 18.89
N ALA A 81 8.56 -0.37 19.88
CA ALA A 81 7.22 -0.15 20.47
C ALA A 81 7.11 1.18 21.26
N ASN A 82 5.97 1.90 21.47
CA ASN A 82 4.60 1.87 20.93
C ASN A 82 3.77 3.09 21.42
N LYS A 83 4.08 4.32 20.99
CA LYS A 83 3.14 5.49 21.16
C LYS A 83 3.12 6.43 19.96
N LYS A 84 4.30 6.79 19.43
CA LYS A 84 4.44 7.62 18.22
C LYS A 84 3.69 7.03 17.01
N PHE A 85 3.69 5.71 16.91
CA PHE A 85 3.17 4.97 15.76
C PHE A 85 1.65 5.11 15.55
N VAL A 86 0.87 5.18 16.62
CA VAL A 86 -0.59 5.38 16.54
C VAL A 86 -0.91 6.82 16.11
N ASP A 87 -0.19 7.80 16.64
CA ASP A 87 -0.37 9.21 16.27
C ASP A 87 0.04 9.48 14.81
N GLU A 88 1.13 8.87 14.33
CA GLU A 88 1.57 8.94 12.92
C GLU A 88 0.55 8.31 11.96
N SER A 89 -0.22 7.32 12.42
CA SER A 89 -1.22 6.61 11.61
C SER A 89 -2.54 7.37 11.47
N LYS A 90 -2.76 8.46 12.22
CA LYS A 90 -3.99 9.28 12.13
C LYS A 90 -4.22 9.86 10.74
N HIS A 91 -3.14 10.24 10.06
CA HIS A 91 -3.19 10.73 8.68
C HIS A 91 -3.48 9.63 7.65
N GLU A 92 -3.41 8.36 8.05
CA GLU A 92 -3.67 7.20 7.18
C GLU A 92 -5.09 6.63 7.34
N LEU A 93 -5.88 7.11 8.31
CA LEU A 93 -7.21 6.56 8.62
C LEU A 93 -8.19 6.62 7.45
N SER A 94 -8.16 7.70 6.67
CA SER A 94 -9.01 7.87 5.48
C SER A 94 -8.36 7.34 4.20
N ARG A 95 -7.08 6.97 4.24
CA ARG A 95 -6.30 6.63 3.05
C ARG A 95 -6.54 5.18 2.63
N ARG A 96 -6.84 4.98 1.36
CA ARG A 96 -7.06 3.68 0.71
C ARG A 96 -5.77 3.20 0.04
N ARG A 97 -5.44 1.94 0.25
CA ARG A 97 -4.22 1.29 -0.24
C ARG A 97 -4.54 0.31 -1.36
N ILE A 98 -4.22 0.67 -2.59
CA ILE A 98 -4.30 -0.23 -3.75
C ILE A 98 -3.15 -1.23 -3.60
N THR A 99 -3.47 -2.47 -3.21
CA THR A 99 -2.47 -3.36 -2.62
C THR A 99 -2.02 -4.43 -3.60
N PHE A 100 -0.72 -4.44 -3.86
CA PHE A 100 -0.04 -5.44 -4.66
C PHE A 100 0.87 -6.27 -3.75
N TRP A 101 0.42 -7.47 -3.40
CA TRP A 101 1.11 -8.35 -2.47
C TRP A 101 2.19 -9.18 -3.15
N ARG A 102 3.36 -9.29 -2.52
CA ARG A 102 4.40 -10.24 -2.92
C ARG A 102 4.60 -11.28 -1.83
N GLU A 103 4.39 -12.54 -2.18
CA GLU A 103 4.76 -13.66 -1.30
C GLU A 103 6.29 -13.81 -1.26
N SER A 104 6.86 -14.22 -0.13
CA SER A 104 8.32 -14.27 0.06
C SER A 104 9.04 -15.22 -0.90
N ARG A 105 8.33 -16.20 -1.48
CA ARG A 105 8.86 -17.18 -2.44
C ARG A 105 8.60 -16.82 -3.90
N HIS A 106 7.87 -15.74 -4.14
CA HIS A 106 7.47 -15.32 -5.48
C HIS A 106 8.13 -13.98 -5.82
N ASP A 107 8.63 -13.87 -7.05
CA ASP A 107 9.25 -12.64 -7.53
C ASP A 107 8.23 -11.63 -8.09
N ARG A 108 6.94 -11.97 -8.05
CA ARG A 108 5.85 -11.20 -8.66
C ARG A 108 4.93 -10.60 -7.61
N PHE A 109 4.46 -9.39 -7.90
CA PHE A 109 3.42 -8.68 -7.17
C PHE A 109 2.04 -8.98 -7.76
N TYR A 110 1.09 -9.33 -6.90
CA TYR A 110 -0.29 -9.64 -7.26
C TYR A 110 -1.24 -8.62 -6.66
N PHE A 111 -2.14 -8.07 -7.47
CA PHE A 111 -3.23 -7.25 -6.92
C PHE A 111 -4.13 -8.13 -6.06
N ILE A 112 -4.34 -7.73 -4.80
CA ILE A 112 -5.16 -8.48 -3.83
C ILE A 112 -6.31 -7.66 -3.26
N GLY A 113 -6.57 -6.47 -3.81
CA GLY A 113 -7.66 -5.59 -3.37
C GLY A 113 -7.20 -4.23 -2.86
N VAL A 114 -8.19 -3.44 -2.46
CA VAL A 114 -7.99 -2.14 -1.81
C VAL A 114 -8.22 -2.29 -0.32
N TYR A 115 -7.27 -1.82 0.47
CA TYR A 115 -7.28 -1.94 1.92
C TYR A 115 -7.35 -0.57 2.60
N GLN A 116 -7.93 -0.52 3.79
CA GLN A 116 -7.98 0.67 4.61
C GLN A 116 -7.63 0.34 6.05
N LEU A 117 -6.96 1.25 6.74
CA LEU A 117 -6.57 1.07 8.13
C LEU A 117 -7.83 0.97 9.01
N HIS A 118 -7.88 -0.06 9.85
CA HIS A 118 -8.96 -0.26 10.81
C HIS A 118 -8.60 0.44 12.13
N PRO A 119 -9.18 1.61 12.45
CA PRO A 119 -8.78 2.43 13.59
C PRO A 119 -8.88 1.69 14.92
N GLU A 120 -10.03 1.07 15.19
CA GLU A 120 -10.33 0.51 16.51
C GLU A 120 -9.38 -0.65 16.85
N LEU A 121 -9.23 -1.61 15.93
CA LEU A 121 -8.29 -2.72 16.08
C LEU A 121 -6.84 -2.24 16.14
N THR A 122 -6.47 -1.24 15.35
CA THR A 122 -5.11 -0.66 15.39
C THR A 122 -4.82 -0.02 16.74
N LEU A 123 -5.78 0.73 17.29
CA LEU A 123 -5.68 1.36 18.61
C LEU A 123 -5.61 0.33 19.74
N LEU A 124 -6.43 -0.72 19.66
CA LEU A 124 -6.50 -1.77 20.67
C LEU A 124 -5.21 -2.60 20.75
N THR A 125 -4.63 -2.91 19.60
CA THR A 125 -3.51 -3.85 19.50
C THR A 125 -2.14 -3.16 19.44
N GLY A 126 -2.10 -1.87 19.11
CA GLY A 126 -0.86 -1.13 18.89
C GLY A 126 -0.10 -1.58 17.63
N VAL A 127 -0.75 -2.31 16.71
CA VAL A 127 -0.20 -2.69 15.40
C VAL A 127 -1.13 -2.19 14.28
N ARG A 128 -0.60 -1.92 13.09
CA ARG A 128 -1.44 -1.46 11.97
C ARG A 128 -2.20 -2.65 11.40
N ILE A 129 -3.52 -2.57 11.47
CA ILE A 129 -4.41 -3.60 10.94
C ILE A 129 -5.23 -2.97 9.83
N TYR A 130 -5.16 -3.53 8.63
CA TYR A 130 -5.91 -3.09 7.47
C TYR A 130 -6.97 -4.12 7.11
N ARG A 131 -8.15 -3.64 6.72
CA ARG A 131 -9.25 -4.44 6.20
C ARG A 131 -9.38 -4.23 4.70
N ARG A 132 -9.67 -5.29 3.95
CA ARG A 132 -10.09 -5.17 2.56
C ARG A 132 -11.44 -4.47 2.48
N ILE A 133 -11.53 -3.46 1.61
CA ILE A 133 -12.75 -2.67 1.37
C ILE A 133 -13.26 -2.78 -0.07
N SER A 134 -12.44 -3.29 -0.98
CA SER A 134 -12.78 -3.56 -2.38
C SER A 134 -11.88 -4.64 -2.94
N ASP A 135 -12.43 -5.51 -3.78
CA ASP A 135 -11.74 -6.50 -4.61
C ASP A 135 -11.44 -5.97 -6.03
N MET A 136 -11.93 -4.79 -6.37
CA MET A 136 -11.76 -4.16 -7.68
C MET A 136 -10.63 -3.12 -7.68
N LEU A 137 -9.86 -3.10 -8.78
CA LEU A 137 -8.92 -2.00 -9.07
C LEU A 137 -9.73 -0.70 -9.27
N PRO A 138 -9.42 0.37 -8.51
CA PRO A 138 -10.16 1.62 -8.64
C PRO A 138 -9.86 2.32 -9.97
N SER A 139 -10.91 2.72 -10.68
CA SER A 139 -10.79 3.61 -11.84
C SER A 139 -10.77 5.05 -11.35
N LEU A 140 -9.67 5.76 -11.56
CA LEU A 140 -9.47 7.14 -11.08
C LEU A 140 -9.20 8.08 -12.25
N GLU A 141 -9.88 9.22 -12.31
CA GLU A 141 -9.64 10.21 -13.36
C GLU A 141 -8.28 10.88 -13.14
N ILE A 142 -7.45 10.92 -14.18
CA ILE A 142 -6.15 11.58 -14.11
C ILE A 142 -6.38 13.09 -14.06
N LYS A 143 -6.21 13.67 -12.87
CA LYS A 143 -6.28 15.12 -12.68
C LYS A 143 -5.08 15.75 -13.39
N SER A 144 -5.35 16.60 -14.39
CA SER A 144 -4.29 17.37 -15.05
C SER A 144 -3.56 18.20 -14.01
N ILE A 145 -2.22 18.07 -13.94
CA ILE A 145 -1.38 18.94 -13.13
C ILE A 145 -1.60 20.37 -13.64
N GLN A 146 -2.35 21.18 -12.90
CA GLN A 146 -2.35 22.62 -13.15
C GLN A 146 -0.97 23.12 -12.72
N SER A 147 -0.09 23.34 -13.71
CA SER A 147 1.13 24.12 -13.50
C SER A 147 0.71 25.53 -13.12
N HIS A 148 0.75 25.85 -11.83
CA HIS A 148 0.71 27.22 -11.35
C HIS A 148 2.09 27.87 -11.48
#